data_AF-A0A355DND6-F1
#
_entry.id   AF-A0A355DND6-F1
#
_cell.length_a   1.000
_cell.length_b   1.000
_cell.length_c   1.000
_cell.angle_alpha   90.00
_cell.angle_beta   90.00
_cell.angle_gamma   90.00
#
_symmetry.space_group_name_H-M   'P 1'
#
loop_
_entity.id
_entity.type
_entity.pdbx_description
1 polymer ?
#
loop_
_entity_poly.entity_id
_entity_poly.type
_entity_poly.pdbx_seq_one_letter_code
_entity_poly.pdbx_strand_id
1 'polypeptide(L)'
;MKEFPPWYWRSLKLENRTGSEVFEKLFRHPGKIATLLESPYPTPQDQPQLSRYSICAGIPRIRQGHPQIWTPPVGKILPFLRYLISCRKERGRGGD
;
A
#
# COMPACT_ATOMS: atom_id res chain seq x y z
N MET A 1 22.08 -6.77 -10.58
CA MET A 1 20.88 -6.73 -9.72
C MET A 1 19.77 -7.51 -10.42
N LYS A 2 19.03 -8.36 -9.69
CA LYS A 2 17.96 -9.19 -10.30
C LYS A 2 16.72 -8.31 -10.50
N GLU A 3 16.28 -8.14 -11.73
CA GLU A 3 15.04 -7.40 -12.03
C GLU A 3 13.83 -8.21 -11.58
N PHE A 4 12.92 -7.58 -10.85
CA PHE A 4 11.68 -8.21 -10.40
C PHE A 4 10.49 -7.69 -11.23
N PRO A 5 9.52 -8.55 -11.54
CA PRO A 5 8.27 -8.08 -12.15
C PRO A 5 7.57 -7.07 -11.23
N PRO A 6 6.70 -6.21 -11.77
CA PRO A 6 6.01 -5.15 -11.02
C PRO A 6 5.14 -5.65 -9.86
N TRP A 7 4.88 -6.96 -9.79
CA TRP A 7 4.23 -7.66 -8.69
C TRP A 7 5.08 -8.86 -8.30
N TYR A 8 5.88 -8.71 -7.25
CA TYR A 8 6.72 -9.79 -6.72
C TYR A 8 6.27 -10.09 -5.29
N TRP A 9 5.68 -11.27 -5.08
CA TRP A 9 5.26 -11.70 -3.75
C TRP A 9 6.45 -12.32 -3.01
N ARG A 10 6.79 -11.75 -1.85
CA ARG A 10 7.75 -12.34 -0.89
C ARG A 10 7.03 -12.56 0.42
N SER A 11 7.05 -13.79 0.90
CA SER A 11 6.69 -14.13 2.27
C SER A 11 7.96 -14.39 3.04
N LEU A 12 8.20 -13.64 4.11
CA LEU A 12 9.31 -13.83 5.03
C LEU A 12 8.74 -13.98 6.44
N LYS A 13 9.38 -14.81 7.26
CA LYS A 13 9.04 -14.89 8.68
C LYS A 13 9.32 -13.53 9.34
N LEU A 14 8.45 -13.13 10.25
CA LEU A 14 8.61 -11.88 10.99
C LEU A 14 9.74 -11.92 12.01
N GLU A 15 10.15 -13.11 12.47
CA GLU A 15 11.20 -13.29 13.48
C GLU A 15 10.95 -12.40 14.73
N ASN A 16 9.71 -12.42 15.23
CA ASN A 16 9.22 -11.62 16.37
C ASN A 16 9.21 -10.10 16.18
N ARG A 17 9.38 -9.58 14.96
CA ARG A 17 9.29 -8.15 14.67
C ARG A 17 7.84 -7.67 14.58
N THR A 18 7.60 -6.49 15.13
CA THR A 18 6.34 -5.73 15.06
C THR A 18 6.18 -5.01 13.72
N GLY A 19 4.96 -4.56 13.41
CA GLY A 19 4.68 -3.75 12.22
C GLY A 19 5.50 -2.45 12.20
N SER A 20 5.62 -1.79 13.35
CA SER A 20 6.44 -0.60 13.54
C SER A 20 7.94 -0.83 13.29
N GLU A 21 8.53 -1.92 13.79
CA GLU A 21 9.95 -2.24 13.54
C GLU A 21 10.21 -2.53 12.05
N VAL A 22 9.31 -3.27 11.39
CA VAL A 22 9.39 -3.53 9.96
C VAL A 22 9.26 -2.21 9.18
N PHE A 23 8.30 -1.37 9.55
CA PHE A 23 8.07 -0.08 8.92
C PHE A 23 9.30 0.82 9.02
N GLU A 24 9.90 0.90 10.21
CA GLU A 24 11.09 1.69 10.47
C GLU A 24 12.25 1.25 9.56
N LYS A 25 12.49 -0.06 9.45
CA LYS A 25 13.61 -0.57 8.63
C LYS A 25 13.40 -0.39 7.14
N LEU A 26 12.16 -0.50 6.65
CA LEU A 26 11.88 -0.50 5.21
C LEU A 26 11.50 0.87 4.64
N PHE A 27 10.90 1.76 5.44
CA PHE A 27 10.25 2.97 4.94
C PHE A 27 10.66 4.27 5.64
N ARG A 28 11.45 4.23 6.72
CA ARG A 28 11.91 5.45 7.43
C ARG A 28 12.76 6.39 6.55
N HIS A 29 13.48 5.83 5.57
CA HIS A 29 14.33 6.59 4.64
C HIS A 29 14.20 6.00 3.22
N PRO A 30 14.16 6.79 2.13
CA PRO A 30 14.28 8.25 2.01
C PRO A 30 12.95 8.99 1.70
N GLY A 31 11.80 8.36 1.96
CA GLY A 31 10.51 8.87 1.48
C GLY A 31 9.92 10.01 2.31
N LYS A 32 9.49 11.10 1.68
CA LYS A 32 8.65 12.15 2.31
C LYS A 32 7.26 11.64 2.72
N ILE A 33 6.80 10.56 2.08
CA ILE A 33 5.50 9.94 2.30
C ILE A 33 5.74 8.45 2.58
N ALA A 34 5.27 8.00 3.74
CA ALA A 34 5.21 6.62 4.14
C ALA A 34 4.00 6.43 5.05
N THR A 35 3.43 5.24 5.09
CA THR A 35 2.22 4.94 5.88
C THR A 35 2.37 3.60 6.58
N LEU A 36 1.97 3.56 7.84
CA LEU A 36 1.77 2.35 8.62
C LEU A 36 0.32 2.34 9.12
N LEU A 37 -0.41 1.27 8.81
CA LEU A 37 -1.74 0.99 9.33
C LEU A 37 -1.63 -0.27 10.18
N GLU A 38 -1.92 -0.17 11.47
CA GLU A 38 -1.85 -1.31 12.39
C GLU A 38 -3.24 -1.69 12.89
N SER A 39 -3.44 -2.98 13.11
CA SER A 39 -4.62 -3.45 13.82
C SER A 39 -4.50 -3.12 15.32
N PRO A 40 -5.62 -2.83 16.00
CA PRO A 40 -5.61 -2.47 17.41
C PRO A 40 -5.17 -3.64 18.31
N TYR A 41 -4.53 -3.29 19.43
CA TYR A 41 -4.24 -4.20 20.53
C TYR A 41 -5.02 -3.79 21.79
N PRO A 42 -5.66 -4.71 22.52
CA PRO A 42 -5.74 -6.15 22.23
C PRO A 42 -6.63 -6.46 21.02
N THR A 43 -6.34 -7.57 20.34
CA THR A 43 -7.12 -8.07 19.21
C THR A 43 -8.58 -8.32 19.65
N PRO A 44 -9.59 -7.68 19.01
CA PRO A 44 -10.99 -7.91 19.32
C PRO A 44 -11.39 -9.39 19.26
N GLN A 45 -12.18 -9.85 20.23
CA GLN A 45 -12.62 -11.25 20.34
C GLN A 45 -13.65 -11.66 19.27
N ASP A 46 -14.42 -10.71 18.75
CA ASP A 46 -15.49 -11.01 17.80
C ASP A 46 -14.96 -11.39 16.41
N GLN A 47 -13.84 -10.78 16.00
CA GLN A 47 -13.22 -11.00 14.68
C GLN A 47 -11.69 -10.98 14.78
N PRO A 48 -11.10 -11.90 15.53
CA PRO A 48 -9.67 -11.89 15.82
C PRO A 48 -8.84 -12.09 14.57
N GLN A 49 -9.39 -12.69 13.52
CA GLN A 49 -8.71 -12.89 12.23
C GLN A 49 -8.52 -11.62 11.42
N LEU A 50 -9.38 -10.61 11.59
CA LEU A 50 -9.34 -9.37 10.81
C LEU A 50 -8.40 -8.32 11.39
N SER A 51 -7.94 -8.53 12.62
CA SER A 51 -7.17 -7.58 13.42
C SER A 51 -5.74 -8.08 13.74
N ARG A 52 -5.16 -8.88 12.83
CA ARG A 52 -3.79 -9.45 12.98
C ARG A 52 -2.79 -8.91 11.97
N TYR A 53 -3.18 -7.93 11.16
CA TYR A 53 -2.36 -7.45 10.07
C TYR A 53 -1.96 -6.01 10.30
N SER A 54 -0.70 -5.72 10.02
CA SER A 54 -0.19 -4.37 9.80
C SER A 54 0.14 -4.21 8.33
N ILE A 55 -0.25 -3.08 7.74
CA ILE A 55 0.02 -2.73 6.35
C ILE A 55 0.97 -1.54 6.36
N CYS A 56 2.11 -1.69 5.71
CA CYS A 56 3.06 -0.61 5.51
C CYS A 56 3.20 -0.30 4.02
N ALA A 57 3.36 0.98 3.69
CA ALA A 57 3.57 1.45 2.34
C ALA A 57 4.62 2.58 2.34
N GLY A 58 5.49 2.55 1.33
CA GLY A 58 6.49 3.58 1.09
C GLY A 58 6.00 4.67 0.13
N ILE A 59 6.97 5.28 -0.55
CA ILE A 59 6.71 6.37 -1.50
C ILE A 59 5.68 6.00 -2.58
N PRO A 60 4.91 6.99 -3.08
CA PRO A 60 4.04 6.80 -4.23
C PRO A 60 4.80 6.22 -5.42
N ARG A 61 4.12 5.36 -6.19
CA ARG A 61 4.69 4.80 -7.41
C ARG A 61 5.05 5.92 -8.39
N ILE A 62 6.23 5.84 -8.99
CA ILE A 62 6.63 6.75 -10.07
C ILE A 62 6.07 6.25 -11.40
N ARG A 63 5.43 7.14 -12.17
CA ARG A 63 4.94 6.89 -13.53
C ARG A 63 5.39 8.05 -14.42
N GLN A 64 6.09 7.74 -15.51
CA GLN A 64 6.62 8.75 -16.46
C GLN A 64 7.42 9.86 -15.73
N GLY A 65 8.30 9.48 -14.80
CA GLY A 65 9.13 10.42 -14.03
C GLY A 65 8.42 11.16 -12.90
N HIS A 66 7.10 11.01 -12.73
CA HIS A 66 6.33 11.76 -11.74
C HIS A 66 5.74 10.84 -10.66
N PRO A 67 5.69 11.28 -9.38
CA PRO A 67 5.01 10.53 -8.34
C PRO A 67 3.50 10.52 -8.59
N GLN A 68 2.89 9.35 -8.52
CA GLN A 68 1.46 9.17 -8.68
C GLN A 68 0.72 9.64 -7.40
N ILE A 69 0.53 10.95 -7.30
CA ILE A 69 -0.22 11.61 -6.21
C ILE A 69 -1.47 12.23 -6.82
N TRP A 70 -2.60 12.11 -6.11
CA TRP A 70 -3.88 12.62 -6.59
C TRP A 70 -4.46 13.64 -5.61
N THR A 71 -4.83 14.81 -6.14
CA THR A 71 -5.41 15.92 -5.38
C THR A 71 -6.69 16.39 -6.07
N PRO A 72 -7.80 15.63 -5.96
CA PRO A 72 -9.05 16.02 -6.59
C PRO A 72 -9.59 17.34 -6.01
N PRO A 73 -10.38 18.12 -6.77
CA PRO A 73 -11.04 19.31 -6.24
C PRO A 73 -11.93 19.01 -5.03
N VAL A 74 -12.12 20.01 -4.16
CA VAL A 74 -13.02 19.90 -3.01
C VAL A 74 -14.42 19.47 -3.47
N GLY A 75 -15.02 18.52 -2.75
CA GLY A 75 -16.32 17.95 -3.10
C GLY A 75 -16.30 16.92 -4.25
N LYS A 76 -15.13 16.61 -4.83
CA LYS A 76 -15.01 15.66 -5.97
C LYS A 76 -14.30 14.35 -5.62
N ILE A 77 -14.08 14.03 -4.34
CA ILE A 77 -13.37 12.81 -3.93
C ILE A 77 -14.04 11.51 -4.43
N LEU A 78 -15.36 11.34 -4.25
CA LEU A 78 -16.05 10.11 -4.66
C LEU A 78 -16.14 9.95 -6.18
N PRO A 79 -16.53 10.97 -6.98
CA PRO A 79 -16.45 10.89 -8.44
C PRO A 79 -15.04 10.55 -8.94
N PHE A 80 -14.02 11.16 -8.34
CA PHE A 80 -12.63 10.93 -8.69
C PHE A 80 -12.18 9.48 -8.44
N LEU A 81 -12.52 8.91 -7.27
CA LEU A 81 -12.21 7.51 -6.96
C LEU A 81 -12.90 6.53 -7.93
N ARG A 82 -14.16 6.81 -8.32
CA ARG A 82 -14.87 5.99 -9.31
C ARG A 82 -14.17 5.99 -10.67
N TYR A 83 -13.70 7.16 -11.12
CA TYR A 83 -12.90 7.29 -12.34
C TYR A 83 -11.60 6.48 -12.27
N LEU A 84 -10.87 6.52 -11.15
CA LEU A 84 -9.65 5.70 -11.00
C LEU A 84 -9.93 4.20 -11.08
N ILE A 85 -11.05 3.74 -10.51
CA ILE A 85 -11.46 2.34 -10.56
C ILE A 85 -11.81 1.91 -12.00
N SER A 86 -12.52 2.74 -12.78
CA SER A 86 -12.86 2.42 -14.17
C SER A 86 -11.61 2.34 -15.04
N CYS A 87 -10.70 3.31 -14.95
CA CYS A 87 -9.43 3.29 -15.71
C CYS A 87 -8.57 2.07 -15.38
N ARG A 88 -8.64 1.54 -14.15
CA ARG A 88 -7.91 0.32 -13.76
C ARG A 88 -8.52 -0.93 -14.39
N LYS A 89 -9.85 -1.03 -14.49
CA LYS A 89 -10.54 -2.16 -15.13
C LYS A 89 -10.21 -2.26 -16.62
N GLU A 90 -10.08 -1.13 -17.31
CA GLU A 90 -9.69 -1.08 -18.72
C GLU A 90 -8.26 -1.58 -18.94
N ARG A 91 -7.32 -1.20 -18.06
CA ARG A 91 -5.92 -1.66 -18.14
C ARG A 91 -5.72 -3.15 -17.82
N GLY A 92 -6.62 -3.76 -17.05
CA GLY A 92 -6.55 -5.18 -16.69
C GLY A 92 -7.12 -6.14 -17.74
N ARG A 93 -7.79 -5.61 -18.78
CA ARG A 93 -8.41 -6.39 -19.87
C ARG A 93 -7.59 -6.43 -21.17
N GLY A 94 -6.42 -5.79 -21.21
CA GLY A 94 -5.54 -5.73 -22.37
C GLY A 94 -4.29 -6.59 -22.27
N GLY A 95 -4.35 -7.70 -21.53
CA GLY A 95 -3.26 -8.66 -21.40
C GLY A 95 -3.74 -10.06 -21.78
N ASP A 96 -3.88 -10.29 -23.08
CA ASP A 96 -3.84 -11.61 -23.73
C ASP A 96 -2.48 -11.72 -24.46
#